data_AF-A0A949EUP2-F1
#
_entry.id   AF-A0A949EUP2-F1
#
_cell.length_a   1.000
_cell.length_b   1.000
_cell.length_c   1.000
_cell.angle_alpha   90.00
_cell.angle_beta   90.00
_cell.angle_gamma   90.00
#
_symmetry.space_group_name_H-M   'P 1'
#
loop_
_entity.id
_entity.type
_entity.pdbx_description
1 polymer ?
#
loop_
_entity_poly.entity_id
_entity_poly.type
_entity_poly.pdbx_seq_one_letter_code
_entity_poly.pdbx_strand_id
1 'polypeptide(L)'
;MRLDFIKEHPGVGYSILKDLDFPWPIAQIVFQHHERMDGSGYPQGLSGEDILLEARILAVADVVEAMASHRPYRPALGIDVALEEI
;
A
#
# COMPACT_ATOMS: atom_id res chain seq x y z
N MET A 1 -18.78 5.92 4.77
CA MET A 1 -19.51 4.71 4.31
C MET A 1 -18.87 4.02 3.11
N ARG A 2 -18.55 4.69 1.98
CA ARG A 2 -17.94 4.01 0.81
C ARG A 2 -16.42 3.77 0.89
N LEU A 3 -15.68 4.69 1.50
CA LEU A 3 -14.22 4.57 1.66
C LEU A 3 -13.84 3.51 2.70
N ASP A 4 -14.68 3.31 3.72
CA ASP A 4 -14.41 2.43 4.84
C ASP A 4 -14.28 0.97 4.37
N PHE A 5 -15.15 0.53 3.46
CA PHE A 5 -15.06 -0.79 2.82
C PHE A 5 -13.77 -1.00 2.02
N ILE A 6 -13.30 0.03 1.30
CA ILE A 6 -12.06 -0.09 0.53
C ILE A 6 -10.87 -0.24 1.49
N LYS A 7 -10.91 0.41 2.65
CA LYS A 7 -9.83 0.32 3.65
C LYS A 7 -9.73 -1.03 4.34
N GLU A 8 -10.70 -1.93 4.16
CA GLU A 8 -10.68 -3.29 4.72
C GLU A 8 -9.78 -4.25 3.92
N HIS A 9 -9.51 -3.96 2.65
CA HIS A 9 -8.84 -4.93 1.77
C HIS A 9 -7.43 -5.34 2.24
N PRO A 10 -6.61 -4.50 2.93
CA PRO A 10 -5.34 -4.99 3.48
C PRO A 10 -5.57 -6.08 4.53
N GLY A 11 -6.62 -5.96 5.35
CA GLY A 11 -7.00 -6.96 6.35
C GLY A 11 -7.57 -8.24 5.74
N VAL A 12 -8.34 -8.12 4.66
CA VAL A 12 -8.80 -9.29 3.89
C VAL A 12 -7.60 -10.00 3.25
N GLY A 13 -6.68 -9.26 2.62
CA GLY A 13 -5.46 -9.80 2.03
C GLY A 13 -4.59 -10.51 3.07
N TYR A 14 -4.38 -9.90 4.24
CA TYR A 14 -3.71 -10.54 5.37
C TYR A 14 -4.38 -11.87 5.75
N SER A 15 -5.71 -11.87 5.89
CA SER A 15 -6.47 -13.06 6.30
C SER A 15 -6.37 -14.21 5.30
N ILE A 16 -6.23 -13.92 4.00
CA ILE A 16 -6.02 -14.92 2.96
C ILE A 16 -4.60 -15.49 3.02
N LEU A 17 -3.61 -14.65 3.33
CA LEU A 17 -2.19 -14.99 3.20
C LEU A 17 -1.54 -15.52 4.49
N LYS A 18 -2.08 -15.18 5.67
CA LYS A 18 -1.45 -15.44 6.98
C LYS A 18 -1.17 -16.92 7.29
N ASP A 19 -1.96 -17.83 6.71
CA ASP A 19 -1.86 -19.27 6.95
C ASP A 19 -1.00 -19.98 5.88
N LEU A 20 -0.47 -19.23 4.90
CA LEU A 20 0.43 -19.74 3.88
C LEU A 20 1.89 -19.63 4.33
N ASP A 21 2.66 -20.69 4.08
CA ASP A 21 4.06 -20.74 4.46
C ASP A 21 4.93 -20.06 3.39
N PHE A 22 5.19 -18.77 3.60
CA PHE A 22 6.14 -17.98 2.83
C PHE A 22 7.43 -17.78 3.63
N PRO A 23 8.61 -17.80 2.96
CA PRO A 23 9.88 -17.52 3.64
C PRO A 23 10.03 -16.06 4.10
N TRP A 24 9.12 -15.18 3.70
CA TRP A 24 9.06 -13.76 4.07
C TRP A 24 7.69 -13.41 4.67
N PRO A 25 7.57 -12.32 5.44
CA PRO A 25 6.33 -11.94 6.11
C PRO A 25 5.31 -11.29 5.15
N ILE A 26 4.99 -11.96 4.03
CA ILE A 26 4.16 -11.45 2.94
C ILE A 26 2.80 -10.97 3.43
N ALA A 27 2.14 -11.72 4.31
CA ALA A 27 0.86 -11.32 4.87
C ALA A 27 0.96 -9.97 5.60
N GLN A 28 2.01 -9.77 6.40
CA GLN A 28 2.23 -8.53 7.15
C GLN A 28 2.57 -7.36 6.21
N ILE A 29 3.35 -7.62 5.16
CA ILE A 29 3.67 -6.61 4.13
C ILE A 29 2.38 -6.13 3.45
N VAL A 30 1.51 -7.05 3.04
CA VAL A 30 0.19 -6.72 2.46
C VAL A 30 -0.70 -6.02 3.48
N PHE A 31 -0.60 -6.34 4.77
CA PHE A 31 -1.42 -5.66 5.78
C PHE A 31 -1.02 -4.19 5.96
N GLN A 32 0.28 -3.89 5.83
CA GLN A 32 0.85 -2.58 6.13
C GLN A 32 1.05 -1.67 4.92
N HIS A 33 0.82 -2.12 3.68
CA HIS A 33 1.18 -1.34 2.47
C HIS A 33 0.40 -0.02 2.28
N HIS A 34 -0.62 0.24 3.11
CA HIS A 34 -1.33 1.52 3.17
C HIS A 34 -1.07 2.34 4.44
N GLU A 35 -0.14 1.88 5.28
CA GLU A 35 0.43 2.70 6.35
C GLU A 35 1.25 3.85 5.76
N ARG A 36 1.36 4.94 6.51
CA ARG A 36 2.05 6.16 6.07
C ARG A 36 3.09 6.53 7.12
N MET A 37 4.22 7.08 6.66
CA MET A 37 5.35 7.42 7.54
C MET A 37 4.95 8.35 8.70
N ASP A 38 3.92 9.19 8.51
CA ASP A 38 3.39 10.14 9.48
C ASP A 38 2.28 9.57 10.40
N GLY A 39 1.90 8.30 10.25
CA GLY A 39 0.83 7.65 11.01
C GLY A 39 -0.59 7.94 10.51
N SER A 40 -0.76 8.68 9.42
CA SER A 40 -2.09 8.96 8.83
C SER A 40 -2.69 7.79 8.04
N GLY A 41 -1.92 6.71 7.90
CA GLY A 41 -2.27 5.50 7.17
C GLY A 41 -3.26 4.60 7.88
N TYR A 42 -3.46 3.42 7.31
CA TYR A 42 -4.38 2.41 7.79
C TYR A 42 -3.84 1.01 7.43
N PRO A 43 -4.27 -0.07 8.11
CA PRO A 43 -5.37 -0.15 9.07
C PRO A 43 -4.99 0.09 10.55
N GLN A 44 -3.71 0.05 10.89
CA GLN A 44 -3.23 0.10 12.28
C GLN A 44 -2.76 1.50 12.69
N GLY A 45 -2.47 2.39 11.74
CA GLY A 45 -1.96 3.73 12.03
C GLY A 45 -0.50 3.70 12.49
N LEU A 46 0.29 2.78 11.91
CA LEU A 46 1.72 2.67 12.18
C LEU A 46 2.46 3.86 11.56
N SER A 47 3.61 4.20 12.13
CA SER A 47 4.41 5.34 11.69
C SER A 47 5.89 5.00 11.68
N GLY A 48 6.67 5.73 10.87
CA GLY A 48 8.13 5.61 10.85
C GLY A 48 8.64 4.18 10.66
N GLU A 49 9.43 3.73 11.63
CA GLU A 49 10.10 2.42 11.62
C GLU A 49 9.21 1.26 12.10
N ASP A 50 8.01 1.54 12.60
CA ASP A 50 7.03 0.51 12.95
C ASP A 50 6.43 -0.17 11.69
N ILE A 51 6.62 0.45 10.51
CA ILE A 51 6.22 -0.07 9.21
C ILE A 51 7.38 -0.88 8.62
N LEU A 52 7.10 -2.12 8.20
CA LEU A 52 8.08 -2.96 7.52
C LEU A 52 8.69 -2.24 6.31
N LEU A 53 10.00 -2.40 6.11
CA LEU A 53 10.71 -1.78 4.99
C LEU A 53 10.09 -2.20 3.65
N GLU A 54 9.75 -3.47 3.51
CA GLU A 54 9.13 -4.03 2.33
C GLU A 54 7.72 -3.46 2.08
N ALA A 55 6.96 -3.16 3.15
CA ALA A 55 5.66 -2.50 3.04
C ALA A 55 5.81 -1.04 2.60
N ARG A 56 6.84 -0.33 3.08
CA ARG A 56 7.17 1.04 2.62
C ARG A 56 7.58 1.04 1.14
N ILE A 57 8.40 0.08 0.71
CA ILE A 57 8.78 -0.09 -0.69
C ILE A 57 7.54 -0.37 -1.55
N LEU A 58 6.66 -1.28 -1.10
CA LEU A 58 5.43 -1.61 -1.82
C LEU A 58 4.48 -0.40 -1.90
N ALA A 59 4.36 0.39 -0.84
CA ALA A 59 3.54 1.61 -0.83
C ALA A 59 4.01 2.63 -1.87
N VAL A 60 5.32 2.84 -1.99
CA VAL A 60 5.90 3.71 -3.02
C VAL A 60 5.63 3.16 -4.42
N ALA A 61 5.86 1.85 -4.62
CA ALA A 61 5.60 1.20 -5.91
C ALA A 61 4.12 1.31 -6.33
N ASP A 62 3.18 1.11 -5.41
CA ASP A 62 1.74 1.23 -5.69
C ASP A 62 1.35 2.68 -6.06
N VAL A 63 1.91 3.68 -5.39
CA VAL A 63 1.67 5.10 -5.73
C VAL A 63 2.22 5.44 -7.11
N VAL A 64 3.46 5.03 -7.42
CA VAL A 64 4.08 5.29 -8.73
C VAL A 64 3.27 4.63 -9.85
N GLU A 65 2.91 3.36 -9.71
CA GLU A 65 2.05 2.66 -10.68
C GLU A 65 0.69 3.35 -10.79
N ALA A 66 0.10 3.75 -9.67
CA ALA A 66 -1.17 4.46 -9.66
C ALA A 66 -1.10 5.80 -10.38
N MET A 67 0.04 6.48 -10.41
CA MET A 67 0.25 7.77 -11.09
C MET A 67 0.64 7.62 -12.57
N ALA A 68 1.52 6.68 -12.88
CA ALA A 68 2.07 6.50 -14.21
C ALA A 68 1.11 5.78 -15.16
N SER A 69 0.18 4.97 -14.65
CA SER A 69 -0.73 4.17 -15.48
C SER A 69 -2.07 4.85 -15.78
N HIS A 70 -2.60 4.53 -16.96
CA HIS A 70 -3.92 5.00 -17.38
C HIS A 70 -5.01 4.29 -16.58
N ARG A 71 -5.92 5.06 -15.97
CA ARG A 71 -7.07 4.53 -15.21
C ARG A 71 -8.37 5.04 -15.81
N PRO A 72 -9.49 4.29 -15.69
CA PRO A 72 -10.80 4.83 -16.04
C PRO A 72 -10.97 6.17 -15.31
N TYR A 73 -11.32 7.23 -16.06
CA TYR A 73 -11.50 8.60 -15.57
C TYR A 73 -10.23 9.40 -15.20
N ARG A 74 -9.02 8.84 -15.38
CA ARG A 74 -7.77 9.59 -15.20
C ARG A 74 -6.69 9.11 -16.16
N PRO A 75 -6.29 9.91 -17.17
CA PRO A 75 -5.17 9.54 -18.03
C PRO A 75 -3.89 9.39 -17.19
N ALA A 76 -2.95 8.62 -17.73
CA ALA A 76 -1.60 8.52 -17.19
C ALA A 76 -0.95 9.91 -17.10
N LEU A 77 -0.31 10.22 -15.98
CA LEU A 77 0.49 11.43 -15.84
C LEU A 77 1.92 11.26 -16.41
N GLY A 78 2.33 10.01 -16.66
CA GLY A 78 3.68 9.66 -17.07
C GLY A 78 4.58 9.35 -15.87
N ILE A 79 5.69 8.66 -16.15
CA ILE A 79 6.63 8.22 -15.12
C ILE A 79 7.41 9.40 -14.52
N ASP A 80 7.73 10.42 -15.31
CA ASP A 80 8.50 11.58 -14.85
C ASP A 80 7.74 12.34 -13.75
N VAL A 81 6.44 12.61 -13.95
CA VAL A 81 5.57 13.26 -12.96
C VAL A 81 5.40 12.38 -11.71
N ALA A 82 5.33 11.06 -11.86
CA ALA A 82 5.21 10.15 -10.71
C ALA A 82 6.46 10.16 -9.83
N LEU A 83 7.65 10.36 -10.41
CA LEU A 83 8.91 10.41 -9.69
C LEU A 83 9.16 11.76 -9.00
N GLU A 84 8.55 12.86 -9.47
CA GLU A 84 8.64 14.18 -8.82
C GLU A 84 7.86 14.26 -7.49
N GLU A 85 6.91 13.36 -7.25
CA GLU A 85 6.05 13.35 -6.06
C GLU A 85 6.57 12.48 -4.89
N ILE A 86 7.75 11.87 -5.03
CA ILE A 86 8.37 10.96 -4.03
C ILE A 86 9.59 11.63 -3.40
#